data_AF-A0A966Y1I1-F1
#
_entry.id   AF-A0A966Y1I1-F1
#
_cell.length_a   1.000
_cell.length_b   1.000
_cell.length_c   1.000
_cell.angle_alpha   90.00
_cell.angle_beta   90.00
_cell.angle_gamma   90.00
#
_symmetry.space_group_name_H-M   'P 1'
#
loop_
_entity.id
_entity.type
_entity.pdbx_description
1 polymer ?
#
loop_
_entity_poly.entity_id
_entity_poly.type
_entity_poly.pdbx_seq_one_letter_code
_entity_poly.pdbx_strand_id
1 'polypeptide(L)'
;MLRINPFVMGHLISAVMTGSIAGFFINAEAAFITGVSLAGGAVVSSFVCQWRPGVDAGGGKLWAVAVLANPIMIAALAVMALDWQCVVGARRGWDCVAAAMAIVAACLCLVPPLGGLLWRWWKARRAVSA
;
A
#
# COMPACT_ATOMS: atom_id res chain seq x y z
N MET A 1 17.90 -19.60 9.41
CA MET A 1 17.15 -19.08 8.23
C MET A 1 16.19 -18.01 8.71
N LEU A 2 16.35 -16.75 8.29
CA LEU A 2 15.42 -15.66 8.62
C LEU A 2 14.06 -15.97 7.99
N ARG A 3 13.11 -16.44 8.80
CA ARG A 3 11.76 -16.76 8.35
C ARG A 3 10.97 -15.46 8.24
N ILE A 4 10.80 -14.96 7.02
CA ILE A 4 9.97 -13.77 6.76
C ILE A 4 8.53 -14.08 7.17
N ASN A 5 7.92 -13.19 7.95
CA ASN A 5 6.54 -13.36 8.38
C ASN A 5 5.59 -13.41 7.14
N PRO A 6 4.62 -14.35 7.09
CA PRO A 6 3.69 -14.47 5.97
C PRO A 6 2.98 -13.17 5.57
N PHE A 7 2.66 -12.31 6.54
CA PHE A 7 2.06 -10.99 6.28
C PHE A 7 3.01 -10.10 5.45
N VAL A 8 4.27 -9.99 5.88
CA VAL A 8 5.28 -9.14 5.21
C VAL A 8 5.52 -9.63 3.78
N MET A 9 5.65 -10.93 3.58
CA MET A 9 5.83 -11.49 2.24
C MET A 9 4.64 -11.18 1.32
N GLY A 10 3.41 -11.43 1.78
CA GLY A 10 2.22 -11.12 0.99
C GLY A 10 2.05 -9.62 0.73
N HIS A 11 2.43 -8.78 1.70
CA HIS A 11 2.35 -7.32 1.57
C HIS A 11 3.30 -6.80 0.49
N LEU A 12 4.56 -7.27 0.49
CA LEU A 12 5.56 -6.89 -0.51
C LEU A 12 5.20 -7.37 -1.92
N ILE A 13 4.80 -8.64 -2.06
CA ILE A 13 4.38 -9.18 -3.36
C ILE A 13 3.18 -8.40 -3.89
N SER A 14 2.18 -8.15 -3.03
CA SER A 14 1.00 -7.40 -3.42
C SER A 14 1.34 -5.95 -3.76
N ALA A 15 2.34 -5.33 -3.13
CA ALA A 15 2.79 -3.99 -3.45
C ALA A 15 3.39 -3.90 -4.85
N VAL A 16 4.30 -4.82 -5.17
CA VAL A 16 4.89 -4.93 -6.52
C VAL A 16 3.80 -5.17 -7.55
N MET A 17 2.90 -6.13 -7.32
CA MET A 17 1.81 -6.43 -8.26
C MET A 17 0.87 -5.23 -8.45
N THR A 18 0.44 -4.59 -7.36
CA THR A 18 -0.49 -3.46 -7.43
C THR A 18 0.14 -2.28 -8.19
N GLY A 19 1.39 -1.94 -7.87
CA GLY A 19 2.11 -0.88 -8.55
C GLY A 19 2.30 -1.21 -10.03
N SER A 20 2.90 -2.36 -10.34
CA SER A 20 3.17 -2.74 -11.72
C SER A 20 1.91 -2.87 -12.57
N ILE A 21 0.81 -3.42 -12.05
CA ILE A 21 -0.46 -3.46 -12.77
C ILE A 21 -0.97 -2.05 -13.03
N ALA A 22 -0.94 -1.16 -12.03
CA ALA A 22 -1.39 0.21 -12.20
C ALA A 22 -0.55 0.98 -13.24
N GLY A 23 0.78 0.86 -13.21
CA GLY A 23 1.66 1.52 -14.16
C GLY A 23 1.63 0.90 -15.57
N PHE A 24 1.28 -0.39 -15.69
CA PHE A 24 1.19 -1.07 -16.99
C PHE A 24 0.14 -0.46 -17.92
N PHE A 25 -0.92 0.14 -17.37
CA PHE A 25 -1.91 0.89 -18.16
C PHE A 25 -1.35 2.15 -18.83
N ILE A 26 -0.15 2.59 -18.43
CA ILE A 26 0.56 3.73 -19.02
C ILE A 26 1.64 3.22 -19.98
N ASN A 27 2.67 2.55 -19.45
CA ASN A 27 3.75 1.90 -20.21
C ASN A 27 4.62 1.01 -19.29
N ALA A 28 5.59 0.30 -19.88
CA ALA A 28 6.47 -0.60 -19.13
C ALA A 28 7.37 0.12 -18.10
N GLU A 29 7.83 1.33 -18.42
CA GLU A 29 8.65 2.14 -17.51
C GLU A 29 7.85 2.57 -16.28
N ALA A 30 6.62 3.04 -16.49
CA ALA A 30 5.69 3.39 -15.42
C ALA A 30 5.35 2.17 -14.57
N ALA A 31 5.15 0.98 -15.16
CA ALA A 31 4.95 -0.27 -14.42
C ALA A 31 6.12 -0.59 -13.48
N PHE A 32 7.35 -0.36 -13.93
CA PHE A 32 8.54 -0.56 -13.10
C PHE A 32 8.61 0.47 -11.98
N ILE A 33 8.49 1.77 -12.30
CA ILE A 33 8.59 2.86 -11.32
C ILE A 33 7.53 2.71 -10.23
N THR A 34 6.26 2.57 -10.62
CA THR A 34 5.15 2.43 -9.67
C THR A 34 5.26 1.15 -8.84
N GLY A 35 5.71 0.03 -9.42
CA GLY A 35 5.98 -1.21 -8.70
C GLY A 35 7.05 -1.05 -7.62
N VAL A 36 8.19 -0.44 -7.97
CA VAL A 36 9.30 -0.19 -7.04
C VAL A 36 8.91 0.83 -5.96
N SER A 37 8.21 1.91 -6.32
CA SER A 37 7.74 2.90 -5.37
C SER A 37 6.81 2.28 -4.32
N LEU A 38 5.78 1.55 -4.77
CA LEU A 38 4.85 0.89 -3.84
C LEU A 38 5.56 -0.15 -2.97
N ALA A 39 6.50 -0.92 -3.54
CA ALA A 39 7.33 -1.85 -2.78
C ALA A 39 8.16 -1.14 -1.70
N GLY A 40 8.77 0.01 -2.02
CA GLY A 40 9.50 0.83 -1.05
C GLY A 40 8.61 1.28 0.11
N GLY A 41 7.40 1.76 -0.18
CA GLY A 41 6.41 2.11 0.85
C GLY A 41 5.99 0.92 1.71
N ALA A 42 5.84 -0.26 1.10
CA ALA A 42 5.51 -1.50 1.80
C ALA A 42 6.66 -2.01 2.68
N VAL A 43 7.92 -1.80 2.29
CA VAL A 43 9.10 -2.11 3.13
C VAL A 43 9.07 -1.26 4.40
N VAL A 44 8.93 0.06 4.26
CA VAL A 44 8.91 0.99 5.40
C VAL A 44 7.76 0.65 6.36
N SER A 45 6.56 0.48 5.83
CA SER A 45 5.39 0.13 6.65
C SER A 45 5.51 -1.26 7.29
N SER A 46 6.17 -2.23 6.65
CA SER A 46 6.48 -3.54 7.25
C SER A 46 7.41 -3.42 8.44
N PHE A 47 8.46 -2.59 8.35
CA PHE A 47 9.36 -2.32 9.47
C PHE A 47 8.62 -1.69 10.65
N VAL A 48 7.74 -0.73 10.37
CA VAL A 48 6.89 -0.14 11.42
C VAL A 48 6.01 -1.21 12.05
N CYS A 49 5.33 -2.03 11.25
CA CYS A 49 4.48 -3.12 11.76
C CYS A 49 5.24 -4.14 12.61
N GLN A 50 6.51 -4.42 12.30
CA GLN A 50 7.38 -5.27 13.12
C GLN A 50 7.63 -4.69 14.50
N TRP A 51 7.84 -3.38 14.59
CA TRP A 51 8.09 -2.71 15.86
C TRP A 51 6.81 -2.48 16.66
N ARG A 52 5.76 -1.95 16.02
CA ARG A 52 4.43 -1.68 16.61
C ARG A 52 3.38 -1.81 15.49
N PRO A 53 2.37 -2.69 15.58
CA PRO A 53 1.88 -3.40 16.76
C PRO A 53 2.51 -4.79 16.99
N GLY A 54 3.50 -5.18 16.17
CA GLY A 54 4.00 -6.55 16.05
C GLY A 54 3.30 -7.28 14.92
N VAL A 55 4.06 -8.04 14.11
CA VAL A 55 3.56 -8.73 12.90
C VAL A 55 2.51 -9.81 13.16
N ASP A 56 2.35 -10.22 14.42
CA ASP A 56 1.35 -11.22 14.83
C ASP A 56 0.03 -10.60 15.32
N ALA A 57 -0.04 -9.27 15.42
CA ALA A 57 -1.24 -8.55 15.85
C ALA A 57 -2.48 -8.88 14.98
N GLY A 58 -3.66 -8.51 15.48
CA GLY A 58 -4.91 -8.69 14.76
C GLY A 58 -4.89 -8.02 13.38
N GLY A 59 -5.50 -8.66 12.39
CA GLY A 59 -5.43 -8.23 10.98
C GLY A 59 -5.87 -6.78 10.75
N GLY A 60 -6.91 -6.31 11.44
CA GLY A 60 -7.37 -4.91 11.34
C GLY A 60 -6.33 -3.89 11.83
N LYS A 61 -5.62 -4.19 12.94
CA LYS A 61 -4.55 -3.32 13.44
C LYS A 61 -3.35 -3.32 12.49
N LEU A 62 -2.97 -4.48 11.98
CA LEU A 62 -1.89 -4.58 10.99
C LEU A 62 -2.20 -3.83 9.71
N TRP A 63 -3.43 -3.95 9.20
CA TRP A 63 -3.85 -3.22 8.01
C TRP A 63 -3.79 -1.71 8.25
N ALA A 64 -4.39 -1.22 9.32
CA ALA A 64 -4.42 0.21 9.61
C ALA A 64 -3.01 0.80 9.79
N VAL A 65 -2.14 0.10 10.52
CA VAL A 65 -0.76 0.56 10.72
C VAL A 65 0.04 0.46 9.43
N ALA A 66 -0.11 -0.60 8.64
CA ALA A 66 0.60 -0.73 7.36
C ALA A 66 0.21 0.38 6.37
N VAL A 67 -1.08 0.74 6.32
CA VAL A 67 -1.56 1.84 5.49
C VAL A 67 -1.00 3.17 5.98
N LEU A 68 -1.14 3.48 7.27
CA LEU A 68 -0.77 4.79 7.83
C LEU A 68 0.73 4.98 8.00
N ALA A 69 1.51 3.90 8.03
CA ALA A 69 2.97 3.95 8.06
C ALA A 69 3.59 4.00 6.66
N ASN A 70 2.80 3.86 5.60
CA ASN A 70 3.30 3.93 4.23
C ASN A 70 3.59 5.40 3.86
N PRO A 71 4.85 5.77 3.56
CA PRO A 71 5.20 7.16 3.21
C PRO A 71 4.46 7.68 1.98
N ILE A 72 4.13 6.81 1.01
CA ILE A 72 3.37 7.21 -0.19
C ILE A 72 1.93 7.58 0.19
N MET A 73 1.31 6.81 1.10
CA MET A 73 -0.02 7.13 1.61
C MET A 73 0.00 8.49 2.34
N ILE A 74 0.98 8.71 3.22
CA ILE A 74 1.12 9.98 3.95
C ILE A 74 1.29 11.15 2.97
N ALA A 75 2.17 11.01 1.98
CA ALA A 75 2.40 12.04 0.96
C ALA A 75 1.13 12.33 0.15
N ALA A 76 0.39 11.28 -0.26
CA ALA A 76 -0.87 11.43 -0.98
C ALA A 76 -1.92 12.17 -0.12
N LEU A 77 -2.07 11.81 1.15
CA LEU A 77 -2.97 12.49 2.07
C LEU A 77 -2.58 13.95 2.29
N ALA A 78 -1.28 14.25 2.37
CA ALA A 78 -0.79 15.62 2.49
C ALA A 78 -1.16 16.46 1.26
N VAL A 79 -0.96 15.94 0.04
CA VAL A 79 -1.37 16.62 -1.20
C VAL A 79 -2.89 16.85 -1.21
N MET A 80 -3.68 15.83 -0.86
CA MET A 80 -5.14 15.95 -0.78
C MET A 80 -5.58 17.00 0.25
N ALA A 81 -4.86 17.16 1.36
CA ALA A 81 -5.15 18.16 2.37
C ALA A 81 -4.78 19.58 1.91
N LEU A 82 -3.66 19.75 1.21
CA LEU A 82 -3.25 21.03 0.63
C LEU A 82 -4.21 21.47 -0.48
N ASP A 83 -4.63 20.54 -1.32
CA ASP A 83 -5.55 20.76 -2.45
C ASP A 83 -7.01 20.40 -2.09
N TRP A 84 -7.42 20.57 -0.83
CA TRP A 84 -8.72 20.11 -0.34
C TRP A 84 -9.91 20.64 -1.17
N GLN A 85 -9.79 21.84 -1.74
CA GLN A 85 -10.82 22.44 -2.59
C GLN A 85 -11.06 21.64 -3.87
N CYS A 86 -10.02 21.01 -4.41
CA CYS A 86 -10.14 20.08 -5.54
C CYS A 86 -10.78 18.76 -5.10
N VAL A 87 -10.45 18.26 -3.91
CA VAL A 87 -11.00 17.00 -3.38
C VAL A 87 -12.50 17.09 -3.11
N VAL A 88 -12.97 18.21 -2.54
CA VAL A 88 -14.41 18.44 -2.28
C VAL A 88 -15.17 18.97 -3.50
N GLY A 89 -14.48 19.20 -4.62
CA GLY A 89 -15.07 19.68 -5.87
C GLY A 89 -15.45 21.17 -5.88
N ALA A 90 -14.94 21.96 -4.93
CA ALA A 90 -15.09 23.42 -4.89
C ALA A 90 -14.24 24.13 -5.96
N ARG A 91 -13.14 23.50 -6.40
CA ARG A 91 -12.36 23.90 -7.58
C ARG A 91 -12.23 22.71 -8.55
N ARG A 92 -12.15 23.02 -9.85
CA ARG A 92 -11.98 22.04 -10.94
C ARG A 92 -11.07 22.63 -12.01
N GLY A 93 -10.50 21.75 -12.84
CA GLY A 93 -9.60 22.12 -13.92
C GLY A 93 -8.23 21.47 -13.78
N TRP A 94 -7.29 21.91 -14.60
CA TRP A 94 -5.93 21.37 -14.63
C TRP A 94 -5.16 21.54 -13.32
N ASP A 95 -5.49 22.59 -12.54
CA ASP A 95 -4.90 22.82 -11.22
C ASP A 95 -5.21 21.69 -10.22
N CYS A 96 -6.20 20.84 -10.50
CA CYS A 96 -6.62 19.74 -9.63
C CYS A 96 -6.01 18.38 -10.00
N VAL A 97 -5.12 18.31 -11.00
CA VAL A 97 -4.50 17.04 -11.42
C VAL A 97 -3.68 16.42 -10.29
N ALA A 98 -2.96 17.22 -9.51
CA ALA A 98 -2.18 16.73 -8.36
C ALA A 98 -3.08 16.03 -7.33
N ALA A 99 -4.21 16.65 -6.95
CA ALA A 99 -5.20 16.05 -6.06
C ALA A 99 -5.80 14.76 -6.63
N ALA A 100 -6.11 14.73 -7.94
CA ALA A 100 -6.62 13.53 -8.60
C ALA A 100 -5.60 12.37 -8.55
N MET A 101 -4.33 12.65 -8.86
CA MET A 101 -3.25 11.66 -8.78
C MET A 101 -3.01 11.19 -7.34
N ALA A 102 -3.11 12.10 -6.36
CA ALA A 102 -2.99 11.76 -4.96
C ALA A 102 -4.11 10.82 -4.49
N ILE A 103 -5.36 11.03 -4.93
CA ILE A 103 -6.48 10.11 -4.65
C ILE A 103 -6.17 8.72 -5.21
N VAL A 104 -5.71 8.63 -6.46
CA VAL A 104 -5.33 7.35 -7.07
C VAL A 104 -4.21 6.68 -6.27
N ALA A 105 -3.15 7.41 -5.92
CA ALA A 105 -2.04 6.90 -5.12
C ALA A 105 -2.49 6.39 -3.74
N ALA A 106 -3.37 7.13 -3.06
CA ALA A 106 -3.95 6.72 -1.78
C ALA A 106 -4.73 5.41 -1.93
N CYS A 107 -5.61 5.31 -2.93
CA CYS A 107 -6.36 4.09 -3.21
C CYS A 107 -5.44 2.88 -3.45
N LEU A 108 -4.38 3.06 -4.25
CA LEU A 108 -3.40 2.00 -4.52
C LEU A 108 -2.65 1.56 -3.25
N CYS A 109 -2.43 2.46 -2.29
CA CYS A 109 -1.77 2.12 -1.02
C CYS A 109 -2.64 1.26 -0.07
N LEU A 110 -3.96 1.17 -0.29
CA LEU A 110 -4.85 0.34 0.53
C LEU A 110 -4.78 -1.15 0.19
N VAL A 111 -4.39 -1.48 -1.04
CA VAL A 111 -4.42 -2.85 -1.59
C VAL A 111 -3.31 -3.74 -1.01
N PRO A 112 -2.03 -3.29 -0.94
CA PRO A 112 -0.95 -4.18 -0.54
C PRO A 112 -1.11 -4.80 0.86
N PRO A 113 -1.56 -4.07 1.90
CA PRO A 113 -1.77 -4.68 3.22
C PRO A 113 -2.86 -5.77 3.21
N LEU A 114 -3.88 -5.65 2.35
CA LEU A 114 -4.90 -6.69 2.17
C LEU A 114 -4.28 -7.96 1.56
N GLY A 115 -3.37 -7.82 0.59
CA GLY A 115 -2.61 -8.95 0.07
C GLY A 115 -1.77 -9.65 1.14
N GLY A 116 -1.15 -8.88 2.05
CA GLY A 116 -0.45 -9.42 3.21
C GLY A 116 -1.35 -10.24 4.14
N LEU A 117 -2.55 -9.72 4.45
CA LEU A 117 -3.52 -10.42 5.28
C LEU A 117 -4.04 -11.70 4.61
N LEU A 118 -4.38 -11.62 3.32
CA LEU A 118 -4.84 -12.75 2.54
C LEU A 118 -3.79 -13.86 2.50
N TRP A 119 -2.53 -13.50 2.28
CA TRP A 119 -1.41 -14.45 2.27
C TRP A 119 -1.20 -15.11 3.63
N ARG A 120 -1.23 -14.33 4.72
CA ARG A 120 -1.14 -14.85 6.10
C ARG A 120 -2.25 -15.86 6.38
N TRP A 121 -3.49 -15.51 6.03
CA TRP A 121 -4.65 -16.37 6.22
C TRP A 121 -4.57 -17.66 5.39
N TRP A 122 -4.16 -17.55 4.12
CA TRP A 122 -3.99 -18.71 3.25
C TRP A 122 -2.94 -19.69 3.79
N LYS A 123 -1.80 -19.19 4.28
CA LYS A 123 -0.78 -20.02 4.93
C LYS A 123 -1.28 -20.67 6.22
N ALA A 124 -2.06 -19.94 7.03
CA ALA A 124 -2.67 -20.50 8.24
C ALA A 124 -3.61 -21.66 7.91
N ARG A 125 -4.45 -21.52 6.87
CA ARG A 125 -5.37 -22.61 6.46
C ARG A 125 -4.63 -23.84 5.93
N ARG A 126 -3.57 -23.66 5.15
CA ARG A 126 -2.74 -24.79 4.69
C ARG A 126 -2.07 -25.55 5.83
N ALA A 127 -1.71 -24.88 6.92
CA ALA A 127 -1.12 -25.54 8.08
C ALA A 127 -2.12 -26.38 8.89
N VAL A 128 -3.42 -26.07 8.81
CA VAL A 128 -4.49 -26.86 9.46
C VAL A 128 -4.88 -28.08 8.62
N SER A 129 -4.68 -28.03 7.30
CA SER A 129 -5.01 -29.12 6.37
C SER A 129 -3.87 -30.13 6.13
N ALA A 130 -2.73 -29.96 6.79
CA ALA A 130 -1.54 -30.82 6.68
C ALA A 130 -1.36 -31.61 7.97
#